data_AF-A0A8C7YBA1-F1
#
_entry.id   AF-A0A8C7YBA1-F1
#
_cell.length_a   1.000
_cell.length_b   1.000
_cell.length_c   1.000
_cell.angle_alpha   90.00
_cell.angle_beta   90.00
_cell.angle_gamma   90.00
#
_symmetry.space_group_name_H-M   'P 1'
#
loop_
_entity.id
_entity.type
_entity.pdbx_description
1 polymer ?
#
loop_
_entity_poly.entity_id
_entity_poly.type
_entity_poly.pdbx_seq_one_letter_code
_entity_poly.pdbx_strand_id
1 'polypeptide(L)'
;MIELMVICVIWNAVAMETNKQKKNLSDLEAKNEQLTLEKRDLQNQTEDLRMKMTKLTAEKLFYKNQTMEMTVNMTILQNQNEQLRNNSDKLNRTQAAIISYTNFPADLFCPDGVCQTCPKDWIQFQESCYFFYNLGSPWKTWNQSRQFCQSMKSDLVVISSLEEQTFIKNTIQYYYDTWHGYWIGLQKVNNNWIWVDGSPDTLG
;
A
#
# COMPACT_ATOMS: atom_id res chain seq x y z
N MET A 1 -25.76 7.45 107.85
CA MET A 1 -24.52 8.15 107.42
C MET A 1 -23.73 7.32 106.39
N ILE A 2 -23.53 6.01 106.60
CA ILE A 2 -22.80 5.13 105.66
C ILE A 2 -23.51 4.98 104.31
N GLU A 3 -24.84 4.80 104.27
CA GLU A 3 -25.59 4.68 103.00
C GLU A 3 -25.48 5.92 102.11
N LEU A 4 -25.54 7.12 102.70
CA LEU A 4 -25.37 8.39 101.99
C LEU A 4 -23.97 8.52 101.38
N MET A 5 -22.92 8.02 102.06
CA MET A 5 -21.55 8.00 101.52
C MET A 5 -21.41 7.01 100.35
N VAL A 6 -22.02 5.82 100.43
CA VAL A 6 -22.00 4.82 99.36
C VAL A 6 -22.71 5.33 98.10
N ILE A 7 -23.89 5.94 98.25
CA ILE A 7 -24.63 6.57 97.14
C ILE A 7 -23.79 7.67 96.48
N CYS A 8 -23.10 8.49 97.28
CA CYS A 8 -22.24 9.57 96.77
C CYS A 8 -21.03 9.05 95.98
N VAL A 9 -20.37 7.99 96.45
CA VAL A 9 -19.26 7.34 95.74
C VAL A 9 -19.71 6.72 94.41
N ILE A 10 -20.84 6.00 94.41
CA ILE A 10 -21.42 5.41 93.19
C ILE A 10 -21.82 6.50 92.20
N TRP A 11 -22.48 7.57 92.66
CA TRP A 11 -22.86 8.67 91.80
C TRP A 11 -21.65 9.38 91.18
N ASN A 12 -20.59 9.62 91.96
CA ASN A 12 -19.34 10.19 91.44
C ASN A 12 -18.68 9.29 90.38
N ALA A 13 -18.66 7.96 90.58
CA ALA A 13 -18.12 7.01 89.59
C ALA A 13 -18.94 7.00 88.28
N VAL A 14 -20.27 7.00 88.38
CA VAL A 14 -21.18 7.10 87.23
C VAL A 14 -21.04 8.45 86.52
N ALA A 15 -20.91 9.55 87.27
CA ALA A 15 -20.66 10.88 86.71
C ALA A 15 -19.30 10.95 85.97
N MET A 16 -18.27 10.27 86.49
CA MET A 16 -16.95 10.22 85.85
C MET A 16 -16.97 9.42 84.54
N GLU A 17 -17.66 8.27 84.51
CA GLU A 17 -17.80 7.44 83.31
C GLU A 17 -18.66 8.12 82.24
N THR A 18 -19.75 8.79 82.63
CA THR A 18 -20.57 9.58 81.70
C THR A 18 -19.80 10.76 81.10
N ASN A 19 -18.94 11.43 81.87
CA ASN A 19 -18.05 12.47 81.35
C ASN A 19 -17.02 11.92 80.35
N LYS A 20 -16.47 10.73 80.61
CA LYS A 20 -15.55 10.04 79.69
C LYS A 20 -16.25 9.65 78.38
N GLN A 21 -17.47 9.10 78.47
CA GLN A 21 -18.29 8.76 77.30
C GLN A 21 -18.64 10.00 76.46
N LYS A 22 -19.01 11.13 77.11
CA LYS A 22 -19.26 12.39 76.42
C LYS A 22 -18.04 12.91 75.65
N LYS A 23 -16.85 12.83 76.26
CA LYS A 23 -15.60 13.20 75.59
C LYS A 23 -15.31 12.30 74.39
N ASN A 24 -15.48 10.98 74.55
CA ASN A 24 -15.30 10.04 73.44
C ASN A 24 -16.28 10.32 72.29
N LEU A 25 -17.53 10.69 72.62
CA LEU A 25 -18.53 11.06 71.62
C LEU A 25 -18.12 12.32 70.85
N SER A 26 -17.67 13.38 71.54
CA SER A 26 -17.21 14.60 70.88
C SER A 26 -15.99 14.37 69.99
N ASP A 27 -15.04 13.54 70.43
CA ASP A 27 -13.87 13.17 69.64
C ASP A 27 -14.27 12.38 68.36
N LEU A 28 -15.28 11.52 68.48
CA LEU A 28 -15.82 10.75 67.35
C LEU A 28 -16.55 11.64 66.35
N GLU A 29 -17.34 12.60 66.82
CA GLU A 29 -18.05 13.59 66.00
C GLU A 29 -17.07 14.45 65.19
N ALA A 30 -16.01 14.97 65.82
CA ALA A 30 -14.97 15.74 65.15
C ALA A 30 -14.26 14.93 64.04
N LYS A 31 -13.96 13.66 64.32
CA LYS A 31 -13.34 12.76 63.34
C LYS A 31 -14.28 12.45 62.17
N ASN A 32 -15.58 12.31 62.44
CA ASN A 32 -16.59 12.11 61.40
C ASN A 32 -16.71 13.33 60.50
N GLU A 33 -16.70 14.54 61.07
CA GLU A 33 -16.70 15.79 60.30
C GLU A 33 -15.44 15.90 59.41
N GLN A 34 -14.26 15.59 59.95
CA GLN A 34 -13.02 15.56 59.15
C GLN A 34 -13.09 14.55 58.00
N LEU A 35 -13.58 13.33 58.26
CA LEU A 35 -13.76 12.32 57.22
C LEU A 35 -14.75 12.77 56.13
N THR A 36 -15.79 13.53 56.49
CA THR A 36 -16.72 14.08 55.48
C THR A 36 -16.06 15.13 54.58
N LEU A 37 -15.14 15.93 55.12
CA LEU A 37 -14.36 16.90 54.34
C LEU A 37 -13.38 16.20 53.40
N GLU A 38 -12.62 15.21 53.90
CA GLU A 38 -11.70 14.41 53.08
C GLU A 38 -12.43 13.67 51.96
N LYS A 39 -13.62 13.12 52.23
CA LYS A 39 -14.45 12.49 51.20
C LYS A 39 -14.85 13.48 50.10
N ARG A 40 -15.24 14.71 50.47
CA ARG A 40 -15.60 15.76 49.50
C ARG A 40 -14.41 16.14 48.64
N ASP A 41 -13.23 16.28 49.25
CA ASP A 41 -12.00 16.61 48.51
C ASP A 41 -11.64 15.51 47.51
N LEU A 42 -11.67 14.24 47.94
CA LEU A 42 -11.45 13.10 47.06
C LEU A 42 -12.46 13.03 45.91
N GLN A 43 -13.73 13.37 46.15
CA GLN A 43 -14.73 13.45 45.09
C GLN A 43 -14.38 14.54 44.06
N ASN A 44 -13.97 15.73 44.52
CA ASN A 44 -13.56 16.82 43.63
C ASN A 44 -12.32 16.43 42.80
N GLN A 45 -11.32 15.81 43.43
CA GLN A 45 -10.14 15.31 42.73
C GLN A 45 -10.50 14.24 41.69
N THR A 46 -11.45 13.36 42.01
CA THR A 46 -11.93 12.32 41.08
C THR A 46 -12.59 12.94 39.84
N GLU A 47 -13.39 13.98 40.01
CA GLU A 47 -14.02 14.67 38.88
C GLU A 47 -13.03 15.48 38.04
N ASP A 48 -12.02 16.11 38.66
CA ASP A 48 -10.93 16.78 37.93
C ASP A 48 -10.12 15.77 37.08
N LEU A 49 -9.75 14.64 37.67
CA LEU A 49 -9.07 13.56 36.95
C LEU A 49 -9.92 13.01 35.80
N ARG A 50 -11.23 12.85 36.02
CA ARG A 50 -12.16 12.44 34.99
C ARG A 50 -12.19 13.42 33.82
N MET A 51 -12.25 14.73 34.10
CA MET A 51 -12.23 15.77 33.07
C MET A 51 -10.91 15.73 32.28
N LYS A 52 -9.76 15.64 32.96
CA LYS A 52 -8.45 15.49 32.31
C LYS A 52 -8.40 14.25 31.41
N MET A 53 -8.95 13.12 31.87
CA MET A 53 -8.97 11.88 31.08
C MET A 53 -9.84 12.02 29.82
N THR A 54 -10.99 12.69 29.91
CA THR A 54 -11.84 12.94 28.73
C THR A 54 -11.14 13.84 27.71
N LYS A 55 -10.45 14.89 28.16
CA LYS A 55 -9.66 15.77 27.29
C LYS A 55 -8.54 15.00 26.58
N LEU A 56 -7.78 14.21 27.34
CA LEU A 56 -6.69 13.40 26.79
C LEU A 56 -7.21 12.35 25.79
N THR A 57 -8.41 11.81 26.01
CA THR A 57 -9.07 10.87 25.09
C THR A 57 -9.45 11.57 23.78
N ALA A 58 -9.97 12.79 23.85
CA ALA A 58 -10.28 13.58 22.66
C ALA A 58 -9.02 13.95 21.86
N GLU A 59 -7.96 14.40 22.54
CA GLU A 59 -6.67 14.70 21.92
C GLU A 59 -6.07 13.46 21.25
N LYS A 60 -6.11 12.30 21.92
CA LYS A 60 -5.68 11.02 21.34
C LYS A 60 -6.45 10.68 20.07
N LEU A 61 -7.76 10.90 20.05
CA LEU A 61 -8.59 10.65 18.86
C LEU A 61 -8.23 11.61 17.72
N PHE A 62 -7.99 12.87 18.04
CA PHE A 62 -7.56 13.88 17.08
C PHE A 62 -6.23 13.51 16.41
N TYR A 63 -5.20 13.20 17.21
CA TYR A 63 -3.91 12.78 16.68
C TYR A 63 -4.00 11.47 15.90
N LYS A 64 -4.83 10.52 16.37
CA LYS A 64 -5.10 9.30 15.61
C LYS A 64 -5.69 9.60 14.23
N ASN A 65 -6.64 10.54 14.13
CA ASN A 65 -7.22 10.94 12.85
C ASN A 65 -6.16 11.57 11.94
N GLN A 66 -5.35 12.50 12.45
CA GLN A 66 -4.25 13.08 11.68
C GLN A 66 -3.24 12.04 11.17
N THR A 67 -2.89 11.04 11.99
CA THR A 67 -1.97 9.98 11.55
C THR A 67 -2.58 9.14 10.42
N MET A 68 -3.88 8.88 10.45
CA MET A 68 -4.57 8.17 9.36
C MET A 68 -4.55 9.00 8.08
N GLU A 69 -4.85 10.29 8.14
CA GLU A 69 -4.78 11.19 6.98
C GLU A 69 -3.37 11.26 6.39
N MET A 70 -2.36 11.42 7.25
CA MET A 70 -0.96 11.46 6.82
C MET A 70 -0.52 10.14 6.17
N THR A 71 -1.00 9.01 6.68
CA THR A 71 -0.73 7.70 6.07
C THR A 71 -1.33 7.60 4.67
N VAL A 72 -2.56 8.06 4.47
CA VAL A 72 -3.20 8.09 3.14
C VAL A 72 -2.44 9.01 2.18
N ASN A 73 -2.03 10.20 2.63
CA ASN A 73 -1.23 11.09 1.79
C ASN A 73 0.12 10.46 1.41
N MET A 74 0.74 9.72 2.34
CA MET A 74 2.00 9.02 2.09
C MET A 74 1.84 7.94 1.01
N THR A 75 0.77 7.14 1.05
CA THR A 75 0.56 6.11 0.02
C THR A 75 0.26 6.72 -1.36
N ILE A 76 -0.46 7.83 -1.41
CA ILE A 76 -0.70 8.58 -2.65
C ILE A 76 0.63 9.07 -3.24
N LEU A 77 1.49 9.68 -2.42
CA LEU A 77 2.80 10.17 -2.85
C LEU A 77 3.73 9.04 -3.31
N GLN A 78 3.68 7.89 -2.65
CA GLN A 78 4.43 6.70 -3.07
C GLN A 78 3.99 6.23 -4.46
N ASN A 79 2.68 6.07 -4.68
CA ASN A 79 2.14 5.70 -5.98
C ASN A 79 2.50 6.72 -7.07
N GLN A 80 2.42 8.02 -6.79
CA GLN A 80 2.85 9.06 -7.73
C GLN A 80 4.33 8.95 -8.10
N ASN A 81 5.20 8.68 -7.13
CA ASN A 81 6.63 8.48 -7.38
C ASN A 81 6.91 7.25 -8.25
N GLU A 82 6.17 6.16 -8.06
CA GLU A 82 6.28 4.97 -8.90
C GLU A 82 5.83 5.26 -10.34
N GLN A 83 4.72 5.98 -10.51
CA GLN A 83 4.26 6.44 -11.83
C GLN A 83 5.31 7.31 -12.53
N LEU A 84 5.92 8.25 -11.81
CA LEU A 84 7.00 9.09 -12.34
C LEU A 84 8.23 8.28 -12.76
N ARG A 85 8.62 7.28 -11.96
CA ARG A 85 9.71 6.36 -12.31
C ARG A 85 9.40 5.57 -13.58
N ASN A 86 8.20 4.99 -13.69
CA ASN A 86 7.77 4.25 -14.87
C ASN A 86 7.78 5.13 -16.13
N ASN A 87 7.30 6.37 -16.02
CA ASN A 87 7.31 7.33 -17.13
C ASN A 87 8.74 7.73 -17.53
N SER A 88 9.62 7.93 -16.55
CA SER A 88 11.04 8.18 -16.79
C SER A 88 11.70 7.01 -17.54
N ASP A 89 11.44 5.78 -17.11
CA ASP A 89 11.99 4.59 -17.76
C ASP A 89 11.47 4.45 -19.20
N LYS A 90 10.18 4.72 -19.42
CA LYS A 90 9.58 4.73 -20.76
C LYS A 90 10.20 5.80 -21.66
N LEU A 91 10.45 7.00 -21.13
CA LEU A 91 11.11 8.07 -21.86
C LEU A 91 12.55 7.68 -22.21
N ASN A 92 13.30 7.11 -21.27
CA ASN A 92 14.68 6.65 -21.50
C ASN A 92 14.75 5.56 -22.58
N ARG A 93 13.80 4.61 -22.60
CA ARG A 93 13.70 3.58 -23.65
C ARG A 93 13.40 4.20 -25.01
N THR A 94 12.46 5.14 -25.06
CA THR A 94 12.10 5.86 -26.30
C THR A 94 13.29 6.65 -26.84
N GLN A 95 14.00 7.34 -25.95
CA GLN A 95 15.21 8.09 -26.28
C GLN A 95 16.30 7.17 -26.83
N ALA A 96 16.53 6.01 -26.21
CA ALA A 96 17.49 5.02 -26.70
C ALA A 96 17.12 4.49 -28.10
N ALA A 97 15.83 4.24 -28.35
CA ALA A 97 15.34 3.81 -29.67
C ALA A 97 15.58 4.89 -30.74
N ILE A 98 15.27 6.15 -30.45
CA ILE A 98 15.49 7.27 -31.39
C ILE A 98 16.99 7.44 -31.69
N ILE A 99 17.85 7.41 -30.67
CA ILE A 99 19.31 7.55 -30.83
C ILE A 99 19.92 6.38 -31.64
N SER A 100 19.25 5.22 -31.69
CA SER A 100 19.70 4.09 -32.50
C SER A 100 19.65 4.35 -34.02
N TYR A 101 18.90 5.37 -34.45
CA TYR A 101 18.84 5.83 -35.83
C TYR A 101 19.82 7.00 -36.03
N THR A 102 20.63 6.93 -37.09
CA THR A 102 21.54 8.03 -37.46
C THR A 102 20.77 9.22 -38.03
N ASN A 103 19.71 8.94 -38.80
CA ASN A 103 18.70 9.89 -39.27
C ASN A 103 17.33 9.27 -39.02
N PHE A 104 16.37 10.05 -38.52
CA PHE A 104 15.01 9.55 -38.28
C PHE A 104 14.35 9.11 -39.60
N PRO A 105 13.86 7.87 -39.72
CA PRO A 105 13.30 7.36 -40.98
C PRO A 105 11.88 7.88 -41.19
N ALA A 106 11.78 9.15 -41.63
CA ALA A 106 10.50 9.85 -41.83
C ALA A 106 9.58 9.13 -42.82
N ASP A 107 10.10 8.55 -43.91
CA ASP A 107 9.28 7.80 -44.87
C ASP A 107 8.62 6.56 -44.25
N LEU A 108 9.27 5.98 -43.23
CA LEU A 108 8.79 4.79 -42.55
C LEU A 108 7.70 5.13 -41.53
N PHE A 109 7.85 6.21 -40.76
CA PHE A 109 6.90 6.60 -39.72
C PHE A 109 5.85 7.61 -40.19
N CYS A 110 6.10 8.33 -41.28
CA CYS A 110 5.25 9.38 -41.81
C CYS A 110 4.97 9.20 -43.32
N PRO A 111 4.39 8.06 -43.73
CA PRO A 111 4.01 7.86 -45.13
C PRO A 111 3.03 8.96 -45.57
N ASP A 112 3.25 9.51 -46.77
CA ASP A 112 2.42 10.57 -47.37
C ASP A 112 2.30 11.85 -46.51
N GLY A 113 3.29 12.11 -45.65
CA GLY A 113 3.35 13.29 -44.78
C GLY A 113 2.50 13.17 -43.51
N VAL A 114 1.89 12.03 -43.24
CA VAL A 114 1.09 11.78 -42.02
C VAL A 114 1.85 10.82 -41.10
N CYS A 115 2.32 11.34 -39.97
CA CYS A 115 3.06 10.56 -38.98
C CYS A 115 2.17 9.63 -38.16
N GLN A 116 2.69 8.44 -37.89
CA GLN A 116 2.06 7.36 -37.14
C GLN A 116 3.00 6.88 -36.03
N THR A 117 2.42 6.25 -35.01
CA THR A 117 3.18 5.71 -33.87
C THR A 117 4.07 4.53 -34.28
N CYS A 118 3.58 3.71 -35.20
CA CYS A 118 4.27 2.53 -35.69
C CYS A 118 4.82 2.75 -37.11
N PRO A 119 5.90 2.05 -37.48
CA PRO A 119 6.37 1.99 -38.85
C PRO A 119 5.26 1.57 -39.83
N LYS A 120 5.36 2.02 -41.08
CA LYS A 120 4.51 1.57 -42.18
C LYS A 120 4.46 0.04 -42.24
N ASP A 121 3.26 -0.51 -42.41
CA ASP A 121 2.96 -1.95 -42.46
C ASP A 121 3.09 -2.69 -41.12
N TRP A 122 3.27 -1.97 -40.01
CA TRP A 122 3.24 -2.53 -38.65
C TRP A 122 1.90 -2.22 -37.99
N ILE A 123 1.46 -3.13 -37.13
CA ILE A 123 0.19 -3.00 -36.42
C ILE A 123 0.49 -2.58 -34.98
N GLN A 124 -0.12 -1.49 -34.53
CA GLN A 124 -0.02 -1.07 -33.13
C GLN A 124 -0.96 -1.92 -32.27
N PHE A 125 -0.43 -2.46 -31.18
CA PHE A 125 -1.22 -2.99 -30.08
C PHE A 125 -0.60 -2.53 -28.76
N GLN A 126 -1.40 -1.81 -27.96
CA GLN A 126 -0.93 -1.14 -26.74
C GLN A 126 0.30 -0.26 -27.01
N GLU A 127 1.41 -0.50 -26.32
CA GLU A 127 2.64 0.29 -26.40
C GLU A 127 3.67 -0.27 -27.39
N SER A 128 3.30 -1.32 -28.14
CA SER A 128 4.19 -2.06 -29.03
C SER A 128 3.69 -2.04 -30.47
N CYS A 129 4.63 -2.18 -31.40
CA CYS A 129 4.38 -2.31 -32.83
C CYS A 129 4.74 -3.74 -33.25
N TYR A 130 3.86 -4.39 -34.02
CA TYR A 130 4.01 -5.78 -34.42
C TYR A 130 4.07 -5.88 -35.94
N PHE A 131 5.03 -6.65 -36.43
CA PHE A 131 5.17 -6.96 -37.84
C PHE A 131 4.98 -8.46 -38.07
N PHE A 132 4.00 -8.80 -38.90
CA PHE A 132 3.69 -10.17 -39.27
C PHE A 132 4.28 -10.47 -40.64
N TYR A 133 5.36 -11.26 -40.66
CA TYR A 133 6.02 -11.66 -41.90
C TYR A 133 5.14 -12.66 -42.66
N ASN A 134 4.37 -12.16 -43.64
CA ASN A 134 3.41 -12.94 -44.43
C ASN A 134 3.93 -13.29 -45.84
N LEU A 135 5.21 -13.02 -46.12
CA LEU A 135 5.79 -13.41 -47.41
C LEU A 135 5.98 -14.93 -47.42
N GLY A 136 5.48 -15.56 -48.48
CA GLY A 136 5.69 -16.99 -48.72
C GLY A 136 7.17 -17.34 -48.94
N SER A 137 7.41 -18.58 -49.35
CA SER A 137 8.75 -19.17 -49.55
C SER A 137 9.82 -18.20 -50.11
N PRO A 138 11.07 -18.23 -49.59
CA PRO A 138 11.60 -19.20 -48.63
C PRO A 138 11.32 -18.86 -47.16
N TRP A 139 10.92 -19.88 -46.40
CA TRP A 139 10.73 -19.81 -44.95
C TRP A 139 12.06 -19.66 -44.21
N LYS A 140 12.02 -18.95 -43.09
CA LYS A 140 13.20 -18.71 -42.25
C LYS A 140 13.20 -19.66 -41.06
N THR A 141 14.39 -20.11 -40.63
CA THR A 141 14.56 -20.75 -39.32
C THR A 141 14.34 -19.75 -38.20
N TRP A 142 14.20 -20.21 -36.96
CA TRP A 142 14.07 -19.32 -35.79
C TRP A 142 15.22 -18.30 -35.72
N ASN A 143 16.46 -18.76 -35.86
CA ASN A 143 17.66 -17.90 -35.86
C ASN A 143 17.63 -16.86 -36.99
N GLN A 144 17.27 -17.28 -38.22
CA GLN A 144 17.19 -16.37 -39.36
C GLN A 144 16.05 -15.35 -39.18
N SER A 145 14.94 -15.75 -38.57
CA SER A 145 13.81 -14.87 -38.27
C SER A 145 14.20 -13.82 -37.24
N ARG A 146 14.91 -14.23 -36.18
CA ARG A 146 15.44 -13.32 -35.17
C ARG A 146 16.42 -12.29 -35.76
N GLN A 147 17.37 -12.76 -36.56
CA GLN A 147 18.34 -11.88 -37.25
C GLN A 147 17.65 -10.87 -38.17
N PHE A 148 16.56 -11.28 -38.84
CA PHE A 148 15.76 -10.40 -39.67
C PHE A 148 15.01 -9.34 -38.86
N CYS A 149 14.40 -9.70 -37.72
CA CYS A 149 13.80 -8.70 -36.83
C CYS A 149 14.85 -7.70 -36.32
N GLN A 150 16.02 -8.19 -35.90
CA GLN A 150 17.11 -7.35 -35.43
C GLN A 150 17.67 -6.40 -36.49
N SER A 151 17.69 -6.81 -37.77
CA SER A 151 18.07 -5.89 -38.86
C SER A 151 17.05 -4.77 -39.08
N MET A 152 15.79 -4.98 -38.69
CA MET A 152 14.72 -3.97 -38.66
C MET A 152 14.65 -3.18 -37.35
N LYS A 153 15.68 -3.25 -36.50
CA LYS A 153 15.70 -2.61 -35.17
C LYS A 153 14.57 -3.10 -34.25
N SER A 154 14.14 -4.36 -34.40
CA SER A 154 13.20 -5.05 -33.52
C SER A 154 13.76 -6.40 -33.05
N ASP A 155 12.94 -7.22 -32.37
CA ASP A 155 13.28 -8.62 -32.07
C ASP A 155 12.01 -9.48 -32.22
N LEU A 156 12.12 -10.80 -32.08
CA LEU A 156 10.97 -11.70 -32.05
C LEU A 156 10.05 -11.35 -30.88
N VAL A 157 8.74 -11.53 -31.07
CA VAL A 157 7.73 -11.14 -30.08
C VAL A 157 7.90 -11.88 -28.75
N VAL A 158 7.80 -11.13 -27.65
CA VAL A 158 7.69 -11.64 -26.29
C VAL A 158 6.24 -11.45 -25.86
N ILE A 159 5.58 -12.53 -25.47
CA ILE A 159 4.16 -12.48 -25.09
C ILE A 159 4.10 -12.42 -23.56
N SER A 160 3.56 -11.32 -23.04
CA SER A 160 3.56 -10.99 -21.62
C SER A 160 2.16 -10.92 -21.00
N SER A 161 1.11 -10.96 -21.82
CA SER A 161 -0.28 -10.91 -21.37
C SER A 161 -1.21 -11.78 -22.23
N LEU A 162 -2.35 -12.16 -21.67
CA LEU A 162 -3.37 -12.95 -22.37
C LEU A 162 -4.05 -12.12 -23.48
N GLU A 163 -4.19 -10.82 -23.27
CA GLU A 163 -4.72 -9.86 -24.24
C GLU A 163 -3.81 -9.77 -25.46
N GLU A 164 -2.49 -9.69 -25.24
CA GLU A 164 -1.48 -9.73 -26.31
C GLU A 164 -1.52 -11.04 -27.08
N GLN A 165 -1.59 -12.17 -26.38
CA GLN A 165 -1.74 -13.49 -27.01
C GLN A 165 -2.99 -13.56 -27.89
N THR A 166 -4.11 -13.01 -27.40
CA THR A 166 -5.38 -12.97 -28.14
C THR A 166 -5.29 -12.08 -29.38
N PHE A 167 -4.67 -10.91 -29.26
CA PHE A 167 -4.42 -10.01 -30.38
C PHE A 167 -3.59 -10.70 -31.47
N ILE A 168 -2.47 -11.34 -31.08
CA ILE A 168 -1.60 -12.07 -32.02
C ILE A 168 -2.38 -13.18 -32.71
N LYS A 169 -3.11 -14.00 -31.94
CA LYS A 169 -3.91 -15.12 -32.47
C LYS A 169 -4.95 -14.67 -33.51
N ASN A 170 -5.58 -13.51 -33.30
CA ASN A 170 -6.59 -12.98 -34.22
C ASN A 170 -5.99 -12.32 -35.48
N THR A 171 -4.69 -12.02 -35.47
CA THR A 171 -4.01 -11.29 -36.54
C THR A 171 -3.22 -12.21 -37.47
N ILE A 172 -2.70 -13.33 -36.97
CA ILE A 172 -1.93 -14.29 -37.76
C ILE A 172 -2.79 -14.99 -38.83
N GLN A 173 -2.17 -15.33 -39.96
CA GLN A 173 -2.80 -16.20 -40.95
C GLN A 173 -2.82 -17.65 -40.47
N TYR A 174 -3.91 -18.36 -40.77
CA TYR A 174 -4.03 -19.78 -40.47
C TYR A 174 -3.30 -20.60 -41.54
N TYR A 175 -2.36 -21.45 -41.10
CA TYR A 175 -1.72 -22.45 -41.95
C TYR A 175 -2.40 -23.82 -41.74
N TYR A 176 -2.73 -24.50 -42.84
CA TYR A 176 -3.43 -25.78 -42.83
C TYR A 176 -2.52 -26.99 -42.54
N ASP A 177 -1.22 -26.76 -42.31
CA ASP A 177 -0.25 -27.80 -42.00
C ASP A 177 0.55 -27.47 -40.73
N THR A 178 1.22 -28.49 -40.19
CA THR A 178 1.98 -28.40 -38.93
C THR A 178 3.40 -27.86 -39.11
N TRP A 179 3.82 -27.57 -40.34
CA TRP A 179 5.19 -27.22 -40.69
C TRP A 179 5.37 -25.73 -40.96
N HIS A 180 4.27 -25.00 -41.18
CA HIS A 180 4.25 -23.57 -41.39
C HIS A 180 3.58 -22.83 -40.23
N GLY A 181 4.18 -21.71 -39.83
CA GLY A 181 3.71 -20.90 -38.72
C GLY A 181 4.62 -19.70 -38.49
N TYR A 182 4.36 -18.96 -37.42
CA TYR A 182 5.14 -17.80 -37.03
C TYR A 182 6.11 -18.17 -35.90
N TRP A 183 7.37 -17.75 -36.05
CA TRP A 183 8.33 -17.83 -34.96
C TRP A 183 8.04 -16.76 -33.92
N ILE A 184 8.06 -17.14 -32.65
CA ILE A 184 7.99 -16.25 -31.49
C ILE A 184 9.33 -16.26 -30.74
N GLY A 185 9.52 -15.32 -29.83
CA GLY A 185 10.76 -15.13 -29.07
C GLY A 185 11.05 -16.19 -28.01
N LEU A 186 10.25 -17.25 -27.90
CA LEU A 186 10.44 -18.28 -26.89
C LEU A 186 11.49 -19.30 -27.34
N GLN A 187 12.47 -19.57 -26.48
CA GLN A 187 13.52 -20.56 -26.72
C GLN A 187 13.80 -21.40 -25.48
N LYS A 188 14.34 -22.60 -25.68
CA LYS A 188 14.72 -23.50 -24.58
C LYS A 188 16.22 -23.42 -24.32
N VAL A 189 16.61 -22.93 -23.15
CA VAL A 189 18.00 -22.78 -22.71
C VAL A 189 18.19 -23.52 -21.40
N ASN A 190 19.11 -24.49 -21.36
CA ASN A 190 19.39 -25.31 -20.16
C ASN A 190 18.13 -25.90 -19.50
N ASN A 191 17.25 -26.47 -20.34
CA ASN A 191 15.93 -27.01 -19.96
C ASN A 191 14.86 -26.01 -19.51
N ASN A 192 15.14 -24.71 -19.48
CA ASN A 192 14.16 -23.67 -19.14
C ASN A 192 13.66 -22.94 -20.40
N TRP A 193 12.38 -22.57 -20.40
CA TRP A 193 11.81 -21.70 -21.42
C TRP A 193 12.08 -20.24 -21.06
N ILE A 194 12.76 -19.53 -21.96
CA ILE A 194 13.21 -18.16 -21.75
C ILE A 194 12.90 -17.37 -23.02
N TRP A 195 12.41 -16.15 -22.85
CA TRP A 195 12.15 -15.21 -23.93
C TRP A 195 13.43 -14.53 -24.42
N VAL A 196 13.40 -13.95 -25.62
CA VAL A 196 14.55 -13.25 -26.23
C VAL A 196 15.03 -12.03 -25.42
N ASP A 197 14.18 -11.48 -24.55
CA ASP A 197 14.48 -10.38 -23.61
C ASP A 197 15.08 -10.86 -22.27
N GLY A 198 15.19 -12.18 -22.08
CA GLY A 198 15.73 -12.80 -20.87
C GLY A 198 14.69 -13.10 -19.78
N SER A 199 13.42 -12.73 -19.98
CA SER A 199 12.36 -13.06 -19.02
C SER A 199 12.01 -14.56 -19.06
N PRO A 200 11.67 -15.18 -17.90
CA PRO A 200 11.15 -16.54 -17.87
C PRO A 200 9.73 -16.59 -18.44
N ASP A 201 9.34 -17.74 -18.99
CA ASP A 201 7.94 -17.95 -19.36
C ASP A 201 7.03 -17.94 -18.11
N THR A 202 5.97 -17.14 -18.17
CA THR A 202 4.99 -16.96 -17.09
C THR A 202 3.58 -17.32 -17.50
N LEU A 203 3.34 -17.62 -18.79
CA LEU A 203 1.99 -17.83 -19.35
C LEU A 203 1.64 -19.31 -19.56
N GLY A 204 2.63 -20.20 -19.61
CA GLY A 204 2.44 -21.66 -19.54
C GLY A 204 2.20 -22.37 -20.86
#